data_AF-A0A815V2Y6-F1
#
_entry.id   AF-A0A815V2Y6-F1
#
_cell.length_a   1.000
_cell.length_b   1.000
_cell.length_c   1.000
_cell.angle_alpha   90.00
_cell.angle_beta   90.00
_cell.angle_gamma   90.00
#
_symmetry.space_group_name_H-M   'P 1'
#
loop_
_entity.id
_entity.type
_entity.pdbx_description
1 polymer ?
#
loop_
_entity_poly.entity_id
_entity_poly.type
_entity_poly.pdbx_seq_one_letter_code
_entity_poly.pdbx_strand_id
1 'polypeptide(L)'
;MDQQLEEIPTRARRLYRILSNNDFELVMDDDKLFLLQPQSVQTNREFRTSDKLTTAPQIKFKRAQKFESKILAWITISENGFRNRSFFKTKQAVDQTTSLDK
;
A
#
# COMPACT_ATOMS: atom_id res chain seq x y z
N MET A 1 -20.79 8.45 9.24
CA MET A 1 -19.62 8.98 9.97
C MET A 1 -19.99 9.19 11.43
N ASP A 2 -21.08 9.91 11.70
CA ASP A 2 -21.54 10.21 13.08
C ASP A 2 -21.86 8.95 13.90
N GLN A 3 -22.57 7.98 13.33
CA GLN A 3 -22.85 6.70 13.99
C GLN A 3 -21.57 5.91 14.35
N GLN A 4 -20.51 5.99 13.54
CA GLN A 4 -19.25 5.32 13.86
C GLN A 4 -18.57 5.99 15.05
N LEU A 5 -18.62 7.33 15.12
CA LEU A 5 -18.05 8.10 16.23
C LEU A 5 -18.74 7.80 17.57
N GLU A 6 -20.06 7.58 17.54
CA GLU A 6 -20.84 7.19 18.72
C GLU A 6 -20.49 5.78 19.23
N GLU A 7 -20.11 4.87 18.34
CA GLU A 7 -19.81 3.48 18.71
C GLU A 7 -18.37 3.28 19.21
N ILE A 8 -17.42 4.16 18.83
CA ILE A 8 -16.00 4.06 19.21
C ILE A 8 -15.81 3.90 20.72
N PRO A 9 -16.39 4.74 21.60
CA PRO A 9 -16.16 4.63 23.04
C PRO A 9 -16.62 3.29 23.62
N THR A 10 -17.74 2.77 23.13
CA THR A 10 -18.29 1.49 23.58
C THR A 10 -17.41 0.32 23.13
N ARG A 11 -16.96 0.33 21.87
CA ARG A 11 -16.06 -0.69 21.32
C ARG A 11 -14.69 -0.66 22.01
N ALA A 12 -14.12 0.53 22.22
CA ALA A 12 -12.85 0.72 22.91
C ALA A 12 -12.89 0.22 24.37
N ARG A 13 -13.94 0.54 25.13
CA ARG A 13 -14.08 0.03 26.51
C ARG A 13 -14.20 -1.48 26.58
N ARG A 14 -14.91 -2.11 25.63
CA ARG A 14 -15.02 -3.58 25.55
C ARG A 14 -13.67 -4.21 25.27
N LEU A 15 -12.93 -3.68 24.29
CA LEU A 15 -11.59 -4.14 23.98
C LEU A 15 -10.66 -3.99 25.20
N TYR A 16 -10.64 -2.82 25.84
CA TYR A 16 -9.81 -2.58 27.03
C TYR A 16 -10.05 -3.63 28.13
N ARG A 17 -11.31 -3.98 28.41
CA ARG A 17 -11.64 -5.01 29.41
C ARG A 17 -11.13 -6.40 29.05
N ILE A 18 -11.09 -6.74 27.75
CA ILE A 18 -10.52 -8.01 27.27
C ILE A 18 -9.00 -7.97 27.44
N LEU A 19 -8.38 -6.85 27.08
CA LEU A 19 -6.94 -6.65 27.17
C LEU A 19 -6.43 -6.51 28.62
N SER A 20 -7.26 -6.13 29.57
CA SER A 20 -6.86 -5.93 30.97
C SER A 20 -6.90 -7.20 31.82
N ASN A 21 -7.56 -8.26 31.35
CA ASN A 21 -7.97 -9.38 32.20
C ASN A 21 -7.24 -10.71 31.93
N ASN A 22 -6.34 -10.78 30.95
CA ASN A 22 -5.79 -12.05 30.46
C ASN A 22 -4.27 -12.01 30.22
N ASP A 23 -3.63 -13.18 30.32
CA ASP A 23 -2.34 -13.50 29.66
C ASP A 23 -2.62 -13.80 28.18
N PHE A 24 -2.49 -12.79 27.32
CA PHE A 24 -2.59 -12.95 25.88
C PHE A 24 -1.45 -12.16 25.23
N GLU A 25 -1.13 -12.54 24.00
CA GLU A 25 -0.27 -11.73 23.15
C GLU A 25 -1.15 -10.97 22.14
N LEU A 26 -1.07 -9.65 22.14
CA LEU A 26 -1.72 -8.85 21.11
C LEU A 26 -0.93 -8.96 19.80
N VAL A 27 -1.56 -9.51 18.77
CA VAL A 27 -1.04 -9.48 17.40
C VAL A 27 -1.93 -8.58 16.56
N MET A 28 -1.35 -7.56 15.94
CA MET A 28 -2.01 -6.65 15.01
C MET A 28 -1.47 -6.88 13.61
N ASP A 29 -2.32 -6.79 12.60
CA ASP A 29 -1.94 -6.83 11.20
C ASP A 29 -2.51 -5.65 10.42
N ASP A 30 -1.85 -5.29 9.33
CA ASP A 30 -2.33 -4.29 8.37
C ASP A 30 -1.65 -4.50 7.01
N ASP A 31 -2.24 -3.94 5.96
CA ASP A 31 -1.69 -3.91 4.61
C ASP A 31 -1.44 -2.48 4.12
N LYS A 32 -0.25 -2.26 3.54
CA LYS A 32 0.14 -0.94 3.03
C LYS A 32 0.79 -1.01 1.67
N LEU A 33 0.38 -0.10 0.80
CA LEU A 33 1.03 0.14 -0.49
C LEU A 33 2.18 1.14 -0.35
N PHE A 34 3.38 0.71 -0.72
CA PHE A 34 4.58 1.53 -0.83
C PHE A 34 4.91 1.80 -2.30
N LEU A 35 5.16 3.06 -2.65
CA LEU A 35 5.68 3.43 -3.96
C LEU A 35 7.19 3.17 -3.99
N LEU A 36 7.69 2.56 -5.07
CA LEU A 36 9.12 2.26 -5.23
C LEU A 36 9.95 3.47 -5.67
N GLN A 37 9.29 4.55 -6.06
CA GLN A 37 9.91 5.81 -6.39
C GLN A 37 9.36 6.86 -5.41
N PRO A 38 10.23 7.62 -4.71
CA PRO A 38 9.77 8.75 -3.93
C PRO A 38 9.04 9.71 -4.87
N GLN A 39 7.95 10.32 -4.41
CA GLN A 39 7.19 11.30 -5.18
C GLN A 39 8.04 12.55 -5.48
N SER A 40 9.02 12.44 -6.37
CA SER A 40 9.32 13.51 -7.29
C SER A 40 8.30 13.38 -8.42
N VAL A 41 7.18 14.09 -8.27
CA VAL A 41 6.66 14.98 -9.31
C VAL A 41 6.67 14.40 -10.76
N GLN A 42 5.48 14.17 -11.35
CA GLN A 42 5.24 14.04 -12.81
C GLN A 42 5.44 12.69 -13.54
N THR A 43 4.99 11.56 -13.01
CA THR A 43 5.02 10.30 -13.82
C THR A 43 4.06 10.23 -15.00
N ASN A 44 3.33 11.31 -15.34
CA ASN A 44 2.56 11.40 -16.59
C ASN A 44 2.50 12.80 -17.25
N ARG A 45 3.27 13.81 -16.82
CA ARG A 45 3.16 15.16 -17.43
C ARG A 45 3.95 15.37 -18.72
N GLU A 46 5.01 14.60 -18.99
CA GLU A 46 6.03 15.05 -19.97
C GLU A 46 6.02 14.36 -21.34
N PHE A 47 5.21 13.31 -21.56
CA PHE A 47 5.25 12.54 -22.82
C PHE A 47 4.05 12.80 -23.73
N ARG A 48 3.50 14.03 -23.73
CA ARG A 48 2.49 14.45 -24.70
C ARG A 48 3.08 15.48 -25.65
N THR A 49 3.62 15.02 -26.76
CA THR A 49 3.93 15.89 -27.91
C THR A 49 2.72 15.97 -28.83
N SER A 50 2.36 17.17 -29.27
CA SER A 50 1.39 17.37 -30.36
C SER A 50 2.03 17.13 -31.73
N ASP A 51 3.36 17.24 -31.84
CA ASP A 51 4.10 17.12 -33.09
C ASP A 51 4.90 15.81 -33.16
N LYS A 52 4.31 14.82 -33.84
CA LYS A 52 4.89 13.49 -34.04
C LYS A 52 6.01 13.47 -35.09
N LEU A 53 6.23 14.54 -35.85
CA LEU A 53 7.21 14.59 -36.94
C LEU A 53 8.59 15.05 -36.44
N THR A 54 8.62 15.98 -35.48
CA THR A 54 9.86 16.54 -34.93
C THR A 54 10.31 15.86 -33.63
N THR A 55 9.44 15.08 -33.00
CA THR A 55 9.75 14.42 -31.73
C THR A 55 10.65 13.20 -31.92
N ALA A 56 11.73 13.17 -31.15
CA ALA A 56 12.71 12.10 -31.22
C ALA A 56 12.12 10.71 -30.88
N PRO A 57 12.55 9.62 -31.54
CA PRO A 57 11.97 8.28 -31.40
C PRO A 57 11.86 7.77 -29.95
N GLN A 58 12.85 8.10 -29.12
CA GLN A 58 12.92 7.71 -27.71
C GLN A 58 11.82 8.31 -26.82
N ILE A 59 11.15 9.36 -27.29
CA ILE A 59 9.99 9.99 -26.65
C ILE A 59 8.70 9.48 -27.30
N LYS A 60 8.69 9.36 -28.64
CA LYS A 60 7.53 8.94 -29.45
C LYS A 60 7.07 7.50 -29.19
N PHE A 61 8.02 6.59 -28.95
CA PHE A 61 7.74 5.17 -28.72
C PHE A 61 7.84 4.75 -27.25
N LYS A 62 8.07 5.70 -26.34
CA LYS A 62 8.10 5.41 -24.91
C LYS A 62 6.69 5.05 -24.46
N ARG A 63 6.47 3.78 -24.11
CA ARG A 63 5.17 3.32 -23.60
C ARG A 63 4.87 4.06 -22.30
N ALA A 64 3.72 4.74 -22.24
CA ALA A 64 3.25 5.33 -20.99
C ALA A 64 3.00 4.22 -19.97
N GLN A 65 3.70 4.28 -18.84
CA GLN A 65 3.46 3.38 -17.73
C GLN A 65 2.17 3.86 -17.04
N LYS A 66 1.07 3.12 -17.26
CA LYS A 66 -0.27 3.48 -16.73
C LYS A 66 -0.32 3.55 -15.20
N PHE A 67 0.49 2.75 -14.52
CA PHE A 67 0.55 2.68 -13.06
C PHE A 67 1.99 2.61 -12.58
N GLU A 68 2.33 3.44 -11.59
CA GLU A 68 3.62 3.38 -10.92
C GLU A 68 3.85 2.01 -10.25
N SER A 69 5.11 1.59 -10.21
CA SER A 69 5.50 0.37 -9.54
C SER A 69 5.34 0.53 -8.02
N LYS A 70 4.59 -0.38 -7.41
CA LYS A 70 4.29 -0.38 -5.98
C LYS A 70 4.54 -1.76 -5.37
N ILE A 71 4.74 -1.78 -4.06
CA ILE A 71 4.81 -2.99 -3.24
C ILE A 71 3.65 -2.95 -2.26
N LEU A 72 2.89 -4.04 -2.19
CA LEU A 72 1.97 -4.29 -1.08
C LEU A 72 2.75 -5.01 0.01
N ALA A 73 2.81 -4.42 1.19
CA ALA A 73 3.35 -5.08 2.37
C ALA A 73 2.19 -5.44 3.30
N TRP A 74 2.07 -6.71 3.64
CA TRP A 74 1.25 -7.17 4.76
C TRP A 74 2.18 -7.56 5.89
N ILE A 75 1.97 -7.00 7.07
CA ILE A 75 2.86 -7.20 8.22
C ILE A 75 2.01 -7.48 9.44
N THR A 76 2.46 -8.43 10.26
CA THR A 76 1.91 -8.66 11.59
C THR A 76 2.93 -8.30 12.67
N ILE A 77 2.50 -7.55 13.67
CA ILE A 77 3.31 -7.08 14.79
C ILE A 77 2.69 -7.51 16.11
N SER A 78 3.54 -7.81 17.08
CA SER A 78 3.15 -8.01 18.47
C SER A 78 4.09 -7.26 19.40
N GLU A 79 3.86 -7.38 20.70
CA GLU A 79 4.73 -6.84 21.75
C GLU A 79 6.18 -7.33 21.65
N ASN A 80 6.39 -8.49 21.02
CA ASN A 80 7.71 -9.09 20.79
C ASN A 80 8.33 -8.72 19.44
N GLY A 81 7.68 -7.87 18.65
CA GLY A 81 8.16 -7.40 17.34
C GLY A 81 7.41 -8.00 16.14
N PHE A 82 8.09 -8.10 14.99
CA PHE A 82 7.48 -8.62 13.76
C PHE A 82 7.25 -10.13 13.85
N ARG A 83 6.00 -10.56 13.70
CA ARG A 83 5.61 -11.98 13.71
C ARG A 83 5.69 -12.56 12.29
N ASN A 84 4.98 -11.97 11.33
CA ASN A 84 4.99 -12.36 9.93
C ASN A 84 5.08 -11.13 9.02
N ARG A 85 5.58 -11.32 7.80
CA ARG A 85 5.59 -10.30 6.77
C ARG A 85 5.50 -10.97 5.41
N SER A 86 4.71 -10.37 4.52
CA SER A 86 4.62 -10.78 3.13
C SER A 86 4.71 -9.56 2.23
N PHE A 87 5.55 -9.62 1.21
CA PHE A 87 5.69 -8.54 0.25
C PHE A 87 5.26 -8.98 -1.14
N PHE A 88 4.39 -8.20 -1.78
CA PHE A 88 3.91 -8.49 -3.12
C PHE A 88 4.28 -7.35 -4.07
N LYS A 89 4.92 -7.69 -5.19
CA LYS A 89 5.02 -6.74 -6.32
C LYS A 89 3.63 -6.57 -6.91
N THR A 90 3.14 -5.35 -6.95
CA THR A 90 1.90 -5.00 -7.64
C THR A 90 2.21 -4.05 -8.80
N LYS A 91 1.86 -4.48 -10.01
CA LYS A 91 2.03 -3.73 -11.26
C LYS A 91 0.72 -3.11 -11.76
N GLN A 92 -0.42 -3.40 -11.12
CA GLN A 92 -1.75 -3.09 -11.65
C GLN A 92 -2.81 -2.83 -10.56
N ALA A 93 -4.00 -2.44 -11.03
CA ALA A 93 -5.23 -2.41 -10.26
C ALA A 93 -5.64 -3.84 -9.85
N VAL A 94 -5.74 -4.05 -8.54
CA VAL A 94 -6.49 -5.06 -7.78
C VAL A 94 -6.14 -6.56 -7.91
N ASP A 95 -5.83 -7.17 -9.06
CA ASP A 95 -5.91 -8.67 -9.12
C ASP A 95 -4.65 -9.46 -9.58
N GLN A 96 -3.45 -8.88 -9.56
CA GLN A 96 -2.22 -9.64 -9.84
C GLN A 96 -1.14 -9.42 -8.78
N THR A 97 -1.03 -10.36 -7.86
CA THR A 97 0.03 -10.41 -6.84
C THR A 97 1.13 -11.39 -7.28
N THR A 98 2.39 -10.94 -7.20
CA THR A 98 3.55 -11.85 -7.26
C THR A 98 4.25 -11.75 -5.92
N SER A 99 4.28 -12.86 -5.17
CA SER A 99 4.99 -12.94 -3.88
C SER A 99 6.49 -12.70 -4.09
N LEU A 100 7.10 -11.96 -3.16
CA LEU A 100 8.53 -11.65 -3.16
C LEU A 100 9.32 -12.50 -2.16
N ASP A 101 8.63 -13.25 -1.31
CA ASP A 101 9.28 -14.08 -0.30
C ASP A 101 9.79 -15.38 -0.93
N LYS A 102 11.09 -15.65 -0.72
CA LYS A 102 11.78 -16.89 -1.07
C LYS A 102 11.98 -17.75 0.16
#